data_AF-A0A9E2V9Y0-F1
#
_entry.id   AF-A0A9E2V9Y0-F1
#
_cell.length_a   1.000
_cell.length_b   1.000
_cell.length_c   1.000
_cell.angle_alpha   90.00
_cell.angle_beta   90.00
_cell.angle_gamma   90.00
#
_symmetry.space_group_name_H-M   'P 1'
#
loop_
_entity.id
_entity.type
_entity.pdbx_description
1 polymer ?
#
loop_
_entity_poly.entity_id
_entity_poly.type
_entity_poly.pdbx_seq_one_letter_code
_entity_poly.pdbx_strand_id
1 'polypeptide(L)'
;VFDGTNAPFLSQLRDKIKGVEIRFSRAGESADTVIKKMAAKEREKALVVSSDLEIVNAVASQGASTISSPMFEEKIAMAEYMSAKGVDRENKDGWIPTTKKKGPSKRLSKIKRKSRLKIKKL
;
A
#
# COMPACT_ATOMS: atom_id res chain seq x y z
N VAL A 1 0.89 9.40 6.17
CA VAL A 1 0.76 10.86 5.93
C VAL A 1 -0.51 11.29 6.64
N PHE A 2 -0.47 12.38 7.38
CA PHE A 2 -1.58 12.92 8.16
C PHE A 2 -1.90 14.34 7.71
N ASP A 3 -3.14 14.76 7.88
CA ASP A 3 -3.55 16.13 7.59
C ASP A 3 -3.02 17.07 8.70
N GLY A 4 -2.30 18.11 8.28
CA GLY A 4 -1.74 19.15 9.14
C GLY A 4 -2.27 20.54 8.82
N THR A 5 -3.38 20.66 8.09
CA THR A 5 -3.96 21.95 7.68
C THR A 5 -4.24 22.91 8.86
N ASN A 6 -4.62 22.37 10.02
CA ASN A 6 -4.88 23.13 11.24
C ASN A 6 -3.72 23.14 12.24
N ALA A 7 -2.52 22.67 11.85
CA ALA A 7 -1.39 22.61 12.76
C ALA A 7 -0.75 24.00 12.96
N PRO A 8 -0.25 24.33 14.17
CA PRO A 8 0.47 25.57 14.41
C PRO A 8 1.65 25.76 13.46
N PHE A 9 2.01 27.02 13.15
CA PHE A 9 3.07 27.35 12.18
C PHE A 9 4.44 26.72 12.49
N LEU A 10 4.74 26.47 13.78
CA LEU A 10 5.99 25.85 14.24
C LEU A 10 5.87 24.35 14.51
N SER A 11 4.79 23.70 14.06
CA SER A 11 4.60 22.27 14.25
C SER A 11 5.61 21.43 13.45
N GLN A 12 6.03 20.32 14.05
CA GLN A 12 6.96 19.40 13.42
C GLN A 12 6.27 18.65 12.27
N LEU A 13 6.70 18.89 11.03
CA LEU A 13 6.10 18.30 9.82
C LEU A 13 6.49 16.82 9.60
N ARG A 14 7.52 16.33 10.30
CA ARG A 14 8.01 14.96 10.16
C ARG A 14 8.44 14.38 11.49
N ASP A 15 8.03 13.15 11.76
CA ASP A 15 8.42 12.39 12.94
C ASP A 15 8.74 10.93 12.55
N LYS A 16 9.37 10.17 13.45
CA LYS A 16 9.70 8.77 13.22
C LYS A 16 9.48 7.94 14.48
N ILE A 17 8.51 7.03 14.43
CA ILE A 17 8.16 6.15 15.54
C ILE A 17 8.35 4.69 15.11
N LYS A 18 9.16 3.93 15.85
CA LYS A 18 9.39 2.48 15.59
C LYS A 18 9.73 2.16 14.13
N GLY A 19 10.50 3.02 13.47
CA GLY A 19 10.88 2.85 12.05
C GLY A 19 9.86 3.38 11.04
N VAL A 20 8.67 3.79 11.47
CA VAL A 20 7.64 4.40 10.62
C VAL A 20 7.85 5.91 10.53
N GLU A 21 8.06 6.42 9.32
CA GLU A 21 8.11 7.86 9.08
C GLU A 21 6.68 8.44 9.04
N ILE A 22 6.39 9.33 9.98
CA ILE A 22 5.16 10.09 10.08
C ILE A 22 5.40 11.43 9.39
N ARG A 23 4.51 11.78 8.46
CA ARG A 23 4.56 13.07 7.77
C ARG A 23 3.21 13.76 7.87
N PHE A 24 3.23 15.02 8.27
CA PHE A 24 2.07 15.90 8.26
C PHE A 24 2.07 16.74 6.98
N SER A 25 0.89 17.00 6.43
CA SER A 25 0.75 17.98 5.36
C SER A 25 1.00 19.40 5.90
N ARG A 26 1.38 20.31 5.00
CA ARG A 26 1.63 21.70 5.36
C ARG A 26 0.31 22.45 5.52
N ALA A 27 0.33 23.57 6.24
CA ALA A 27 -0.81 24.50 6.25
C ALA A 27 -1.18 24.91 4.81
N GLY A 28 -2.45 24.76 4.44
CA GLY A 28 -2.95 25.02 3.09
C GLY A 28 -2.69 23.89 2.06
N GLU A 29 -2.11 22.76 2.46
CA GLU A 29 -1.93 21.57 1.62
C GLU A 29 -2.65 20.35 2.23
N SER A 30 -3.51 19.68 1.46
CA SER A 30 -4.16 18.45 1.93
C SER A 30 -3.19 17.26 1.98
N ALA A 31 -3.45 16.31 2.88
CA ALA A 31 -2.73 15.04 2.91
C ALA A 31 -2.78 14.32 1.56
N ASP A 32 -3.92 14.38 0.86
CA ASP A 32 -4.10 13.77 -0.46
C ASP A 32 -3.14 14.34 -1.49
N THR A 33 -2.92 15.65 -1.45
CA THR A 33 -1.95 16.33 -2.33
C THR A 33 -0.54 15.83 -2.07
N VAL A 34 -0.16 15.70 -0.79
CA VAL A 34 1.15 15.16 -0.40
C VAL A 34 1.30 13.71 -0.86
N ILE A 35 0.26 12.87 -0.67
CA ILE A 35 0.26 11.46 -1.11
C ILE A 35 0.40 11.37 -2.63
N LYS A 36 -0.38 12.15 -3.40
CA LYS A 36 -0.30 12.22 -4.86
C LYS A 36 1.11 12.65 -5.32
N LYS A 37 1.74 13.63 -4.66
CA LYS A 37 3.14 14.05 -4.97
C LYS A 37 4.16 12.95 -4.67
N MET A 38 4.03 12.26 -3.54
CA MET A 38 4.92 11.17 -3.17
C MET A 38 4.77 9.98 -4.12
N ALA A 39 3.54 9.62 -4.49
CA ALA A 39 3.26 8.58 -5.47
C ALA A 39 3.84 8.93 -6.85
N ALA A 40 3.75 10.19 -7.29
CA ALA A 40 4.34 10.63 -8.56
C ALA A 40 5.86 10.50 -8.58
N LYS A 41 6.51 10.77 -7.44
CA LYS A 41 7.97 10.64 -7.29
C LYS A 41 8.42 9.18 -7.28
N GLU A 42 7.75 8.34 -6.50
CA GLU A 42 8.17 6.94 -6.28
C GLU A 42 7.67 5.98 -7.37
N ARG A 43 6.56 6.32 -8.05
CA ARG A 43 5.93 5.55 -9.13
C ARG A 43 5.77 4.08 -8.73
N GLU A 44 6.33 3.16 -9.52
CA GLU A 44 6.27 1.72 -9.29
C GLU A 44 6.90 1.26 -7.97
N LYS A 45 7.62 2.09 -7.22
CA LYS A 45 8.14 1.74 -5.89
C LYS A 45 7.10 1.95 -4.78
N ALA A 46 6.12 2.83 -4.98
CA ALA A 46 5.09 3.10 -3.99
C ALA A 46 4.00 2.02 -3.95
N LEU A 47 3.50 1.78 -2.74
CA LEU A 47 2.23 1.13 -2.44
C LEU A 47 1.42 2.10 -1.57
N VAL A 48 0.25 2.51 -2.03
CA VAL A 48 -0.62 3.46 -1.31
C VAL A 48 -1.85 2.72 -0.79
N VAL A 49 -2.17 2.94 0.49
CA VAL A 49 -3.40 2.48 1.12
C VAL A 49 -4.39 3.63 1.11
N SER A 50 -5.59 3.44 0.54
CA SER A 50 -6.66 4.43 0.58
C SER A 50 -8.04 3.79 0.37
N SER A 51 -9.06 4.37 1.00
CA SER A 51 -10.47 4.09 0.74
C SER A 51 -11.08 5.01 -0.33
N ASP A 52 -10.45 6.15 -0.60
CA ASP A 52 -10.91 7.13 -1.58
C ASP A 52 -10.49 6.74 -3.00
N LEU A 53 -11.49 6.60 -3.88
CA LEU A 53 -11.31 6.27 -5.29
C LEU A 53 -10.57 7.37 -6.06
N GLU A 54 -10.71 8.65 -5.68
CA GLU A 54 -10.01 9.73 -6.35
C GLU A 54 -8.50 9.61 -6.16
N ILE A 55 -8.06 9.38 -4.92
CA ILE A 55 -6.66 9.13 -4.58
C ILE A 55 -6.16 7.86 -5.28
N VAL A 56 -6.93 6.77 -5.22
CA VAL A 56 -6.58 5.50 -5.86
C VAL A 56 -6.35 5.68 -7.36
N ASN A 57 -7.25 6.36 -8.05
CA ASN A 57 -7.16 6.58 -9.50
C ASN A 57 -5.98 7.48 -9.87
N ALA A 58 -5.80 8.60 -9.14
CA ALA A 58 -4.69 9.51 -9.36
C ALA A 58 -3.33 8.82 -9.16
N VAL A 59 -3.16 8.07 -8.07
CA VAL A 59 -1.94 7.33 -7.75
C VAL A 59 -1.69 6.21 -8.77
N ALA A 60 -2.74 5.49 -9.17
CA ALA A 60 -2.63 4.42 -10.17
C ALA A 60 -2.18 4.97 -11.53
N SER A 61 -2.69 6.14 -11.96
CA SER A 61 -2.25 6.79 -13.20
C SER A 61 -0.76 7.21 -13.19
N GLN A 62 -0.17 7.39 -12.00
CA GLN A 62 1.24 7.72 -11.82
C GLN A 62 2.15 6.48 -11.80
N GLY A 63 1.57 5.27 -11.90
CA GLY A 63 2.29 3.99 -11.93
C GLY A 63 2.54 3.35 -10.57
N ALA A 64 1.99 3.93 -9.50
CA ALA A 64 2.05 3.34 -8.16
C ALA A 64 1.02 2.22 -7.99
N SER A 65 1.29 1.33 -7.04
CA SER A 65 0.32 0.28 -6.68
C SER A 65 -0.57 0.76 -5.54
N THR A 66 -1.80 0.28 -5.51
CA THR A 66 -2.80 0.65 -4.50
C THR A 66 -3.36 -0.59 -3.82
N ILE A 67 -3.79 -0.44 -2.57
CA ILE A 67 -4.57 -1.41 -1.80
C ILE A 67 -5.67 -0.64 -1.07
N SER A 68 -6.86 -1.23 -0.96
CA SER A 68 -7.96 -0.60 -0.22
C SER A 68 -7.69 -0.69 1.28
N SER A 69 -8.21 0.29 2.04
CA SER A 69 -8.08 0.28 3.51
C SER A 69 -8.62 -1.01 4.16
N PRO A 70 -9.81 -1.55 3.77
CA PRO A 70 -10.30 -2.80 4.35
C PRO A 70 -9.38 -4.00 4.06
N MET A 71 -8.86 -4.12 2.83
CA MET A 71 -7.93 -5.21 2.52
C MET A 71 -6.60 -5.07 3.27
N PHE A 72 -6.16 -3.85 3.54
CA PHE A 72 -4.95 -3.60 4.33
C PHE A 72 -5.17 -3.97 5.80
N GLU A 73 -6.33 -3.64 6.36
CA GLU A 73 -6.72 -4.02 7.71
C GLU A 73 -6.76 -5.55 7.89
N GLU A 74 -7.39 -6.28 6.95
CA GLU A 74 -7.38 -7.74 6.93
C GLU A 74 -5.96 -8.33 6.93
N LYS A 75 -5.02 -7.69 6.21
CA LYS A 75 -3.62 -8.12 6.18
C LYS A 75 -2.92 -7.91 7.52
N ILE A 76 -3.17 -6.79 8.19
CA ILE A 76 -2.63 -6.51 9.52
C ILE A 76 -3.18 -7.51 10.53
N ALA A 77 -4.50 -7.70 10.57
CA ALA A 77 -5.15 -8.63 11.49
C ALA A 77 -4.62 -10.07 11.31
N MET A 78 -4.45 -10.50 10.05
CA MET A 78 -3.86 -11.81 9.75
C MET A 78 -2.39 -11.90 10.22
N ALA A 79 -1.59 -10.85 10.03
CA ALA A 79 -0.20 -10.82 10.47
C ALA A 79 -0.08 -10.89 11.99
N GLU A 80 -0.94 -10.18 12.73
CA GLU A 80 -1.02 -10.23 14.19
C GLU A 80 -1.44 -11.62 14.68
N TYR A 81 -2.48 -12.21 14.06
CA TYR A 81 -2.92 -13.58 14.38
C TYR A 81 -1.82 -14.62 14.17
N MET A 82 -1.09 -14.54 13.04
CA MET A 82 0.04 -15.43 12.76
C MET A 82 1.16 -15.27 13.78
N SER A 83 1.51 -14.03 14.13
CA SER A 83 2.51 -13.73 15.15
C SER A 83 2.12 -14.27 16.52
N ALA A 84 0.85 -14.16 16.92
CA ALA A 84 0.37 -14.64 18.21
C ALA A 84 0.32 -16.17 18.30
N LYS A 85 0.00 -16.85 17.18
CA LYS A 85 -0.09 -18.32 17.14
C LYS A 85 1.22 -19.02 16.77
N GLY A 86 2.29 -18.28 16.49
CA GLY A 86 3.56 -18.85 16.00
C GLY A 86 3.41 -19.63 14.70
N VAL A 87 2.36 -19.35 13.92
CA VAL A 87 2.11 -20.01 12.65
C VAL A 87 2.94 -19.27 11.61
N ASP A 88 4.09 -19.83 11.27
CA ASP A 88 4.88 -19.34 10.15
C ASP A 88 4.08 -19.46 8.85
N ARG A 89 4.31 -18.57 7.88
CA ARG A 89 3.74 -18.72 6.53
C ARG A 89 4.44 -19.88 5.80
N GLU A 90 4.36 -21.09 6.32
CA GLU A 90 4.42 -22.25 5.46
C GLU A 90 3.27 -22.07 4.47
N ASN A 91 3.58 -21.98 3.17
CA ASN A 91 2.58 -22.21 2.13
C ASN A 91 2.04 -23.63 2.36
N LYS A 92 1.05 -23.78 3.24
CA LYS A 92 0.32 -25.04 3.42
C LYS A 92 -0.49 -25.40 2.18
N ASP A 93 -0.60 -24.47 1.23
CA ASP A 93 -0.81 -24.79 -0.17
C ASP A 93 0.53 -25.22 -0.79
N GLY A 94 0.87 -26.51 -0.62
CA GLY A 94 1.91 -27.14 -1.41
C GLY A 94 1.67 -26.81 -2.88
N TRP A 95 2.70 -26.33 -3.59
CA TRP A 95 2.58 -26.04 -5.02
C TRP A 95 2.20 -27.32 -5.75
N ILE A 96 0.94 -27.45 -6.16
CA ILE A 96 0.49 -28.55 -7.00
C ILE A 96 1.06 -28.29 -8.39
N PRO A 97 2.04 -29.08 -8.88
CA PRO A 97 2.64 -28.85 -10.18
C PRO A 97 1.57 -29.10 -11.24
N THR A 98 1.10 -28.03 -11.88
CA THR A 98 0.24 -28.15 -13.05
C THR A 98 1.02 -27.68 -14.28
N THR A 99 1.07 -28.54 -15.30
CA THR A 99 1.69 -28.24 -16.60
C THR A 99 0.84 -27.26 -17.44
N LYS A 100 -0.39 -26.98 -16.99
CA LYS A 100 -1.30 -26.03 -17.65
C LYS A 100 -0.85 -24.60 -17.36
N LYS A 101 0.07 -24.09 -18.18
CA LYS A 101 0.39 -22.65 -18.21
C LYS A 101 -0.91 -21.85 -18.38
N LYS A 102 -1.12 -20.81 -17.57
CA LYS A 102 -2.21 -19.85 -17.82
C LYS A 102 -1.93 -19.16 -19.14
N GLY A 103 -2.76 -19.43 -20.15
CA GLY A 103 -2.71 -18.75 -21.44
C GLY A 103 -2.87 -17.23 -21.29
N PRO A 104 -2.50 -16.44 -22.32
CA PRO A 104 -2.50 -14.98 -22.26
C PRO A 104 -3.83 -14.38 -21.77
N SER A 105 -4.96 -14.94 -22.20
CA SER A 105 -6.32 -14.52 -21.80
C SER A 105 -6.65 -14.76 -20.33
N LYS A 106 -6.01 -15.75 -19.68
CA LYS A 106 -6.20 -16.09 -18.27
C LYS A 106 -5.17 -15.40 -17.36
N ARG A 107 -4.22 -14.66 -17.93
CA ARG A 107 -3.15 -13.99 -17.19
C ARG A 107 -3.61 -12.58 -16.82
N LEU A 108 -3.47 -12.24 -15.53
CA LEU A 108 -3.62 -10.86 -15.08
C LEU A 108 -2.67 -9.93 -15.86
N SER A 109 -3.14 -8.69 -16.11
CA SER A 109 -2.32 -7.66 -16.74
C SER A 109 -0.99 -7.47 -16.00
N LYS A 110 0.05 -6.99 -16.71
CA LYS A 110 1.38 -6.77 -16.12
C LYS A 110 1.28 -5.94 -14.83
N ILE A 111 0.46 -4.88 -14.85
CA ILE A 111 0.21 -3.98 -13.72
C ILE A 111 -0.44 -4.73 -12.55
N LYS A 112 -1.54 -5.46 -12.78
CA LYS A 112 -2.22 -6.23 -11.72
C LYS A 112 -1.31 -7.29 -11.10
N ARG A 113 -0.42 -7.91 -11.89
CA ARG A 113 0.57 -8.87 -11.38
C ARG A 113 1.61 -8.21 -10.48
N LYS A 114 2.17 -7.07 -10.89
CA LYS A 114 3.13 -6.31 -10.07
C LYS A 114 2.49 -5.88 -8.75
N SER A 115 1.26 -5.34 -8.79
CA SER A 115 0.52 -4.96 -7.59
C SER A 115 0.30 -6.15 -6.65
N ARG A 116 -0.17 -7.29 -7.18
CA ARG A 116 -0.37 -8.52 -6.39
C ARG A 116 0.90 -9.00 -5.68
N LEU A 117 2.06 -8.89 -6.32
CA LEU A 117 3.34 -9.28 -5.70
C LEU A 117 3.70 -8.38 -4.51
N LYS A 118 3.40 -7.08 -4.58
CA LYS A 118 3.59 -6.16 -3.45
C LYS A 118 2.64 -6.46 -2.31
N ILE A 119 1.35 -6.64 -2.62
CA ILE A 119 0.32 -6.96 -1.62
C ILE A 119 0.61 -8.31 -0.94
N LYS A 120 1.22 -9.28 -1.64
CA LYS A 120 1.64 -10.57 -1.03
C LYS A 120 2.75 -10.41 0.01
N LYS A 121 3.55 -9.34 -0.06
CA LYS A 121 4.65 -9.07 0.90
C LYS A 121 4.18 -8.40 2.19
N LEU A 122 2.95 -7.85 2.20
CA LEU A 122 2.24 -7.53 3.43
C LEU A 122 1.82 -8.83 4.12
#